data_AF-A0A9D1DEW9-F1
#
_entry.id   AF-A0A9D1DEW9-F1
#
_cell.length_a   1.000
_cell.length_b   1.000
_cell.length_c   1.000
_cell.angle_alpha   90.00
_cell.angle_beta   90.00
_cell.angle_gamma   90.00
#
_symmetry.space_group_name_H-M   'P 1'
#
loop_
_entity.id
_entity.type
_entity.pdbx_description
1 polymer ?
#
loop_
_entity_poly.entity_id
_entity_poly.type
_entity_poly.pdbx_seq_one_letter_code
_entity_poly.pdbx_strand_id
1 'polypeptide(L)' 'MKQLISCEFNIDTACVELYFTDESRISIDCTAVENEVADNRFQRLELD' A
#
# COMPACT_ATOMS: atom_id res chain seq x y z
N MET A 1 -11.42 -17.63 -10.04
CA MET A 1 -10.88 -17.03 -8.80
C MET A 1 -9.68 -16.18 -9.20
N LYS A 2 -9.53 -14.97 -8.68
CA LYS A 2 -8.33 -14.15 -8.96
C LYS A 2 -7.25 -14.60 -7.99
N GLN A 3 -6.19 -15.22 -8.51
CA GLN A 3 -5.04 -15.63 -7.71
C GLN A 3 -3.91 -14.63 -7.92
N LEU A 4 -3.28 -14.20 -6.84
CA LEU A 4 -2.09 -13.36 -6.89
C LEU A 4 -0.93 -14.22 -7.42
N ILE A 5 -0.30 -13.77 -8.51
CA ILE A 5 0.92 -14.38 -9.06
C ILE A 5 2.14 -13.82 -8.33
N SER A 6 2.21 -12.50 -8.19
CA SER A 6 3.40 -11.81 -7.72
C SER A 6 3.03 -10.47 -7.08
N CYS A 7 3.82 -10.05 -6.10
CA CYS A 7 3.80 -8.69 -5.58
C CYS A 7 5.21 -8.10 -5.62
N GLU A 8 5.33 -6.85 -6.03
CA GLU A 8 6.60 -6.14 -6.09
C GLU A 8 6.45 -4.76 -5.46
N PHE A 9 7.43 -4.35 -4.66
CA PHE A 9 7.47 -3.00 -4.11
C PHE A 9 8.35 -2.11 -5.01
N ASN A 10 7.75 -1.10 -5.61
CA ASN A 10 8.44 -0.12 -6.43
C ASN A 10 8.88 1.04 -5.54
N ILE A 11 10.20 1.12 -5.28
CA ILE A 11 10.79 2.18 -4.46
C ILE A 11 10.80 3.55 -5.14
N ASP A 12 10.75 3.59 -6.47
CA ASP A 12 10.74 4.84 -7.25
C ASP A 12 9.39 5.57 -7.08
N THR A 13 8.30 4.81 -6.96
CA THR A 13 6.95 5.33 -6.77
C THR A 13 6.39 5.13 -5.36
N ALA A 14 7.13 4.46 -4.47
CA ALA A 14 6.63 4.01 -3.16
C ALA A 14 5.30 3.23 -3.23
N CYS A 15 5.08 2.46 -4.30
CA CYS A 15 3.85 1.68 -4.50
C CYS A 15 4.11 0.18 -4.40
N VAL A 16 3.12 -0.56 -3.89
CA VAL A 16 3.08 -2.02 -3.99
C VAL A 16 2.28 -2.42 -5.22
N GLU A 17 2.89 -3.19 -6.10
CA GLU A 17 2.31 -3.64 -7.35
C GLU A 17 1.90 -5.11 -7.24
N LEU A 18 0.63 -5.39 -7.48
CA LEU A 18 0.03 -6.72 -7.39
C LEU A 18 -0.30 -7.22 -8.79
N TYR A 19 0.19 -8.41 -9.13
CA TYR A 19 -0.05 -9.08 -10.41
C TYR A 19 -0.93 -10.31 -10.21
N PHE A 20 -2.03 -10.40 -10.94
CA PHE A 20 -3.01 -11.48 -10.83
C PHE A 20 -2.98 -12.40 -12.05
N THR A 21 -3.44 -13.65 -11.88
CA THR A 21 -3.58 -14.68 -12.95
C THR A 21 -4.52 -14.27 -14.08
N ASP A 22 -5.30 -13.21 -13.86
CA ASP A 22 -6.26 -12.62 -14.77
C ASP A 22 -5.65 -11.46 -15.59
N GLU A 23 -4.31 -11.37 -15.64
CA GLU A 23 -3.55 -10.27 -16.27
C GLU A 23 -3.86 -8.87 -15.69
N SER A 24 -4.67 -8.80 -14.63
CA SER A 24 -4.96 -7.58 -13.89
C SER A 24 -3.75 -7.17 -13.05
N ARG A 25 -3.42 -5.87 -13.07
CA ARG A 25 -2.43 -5.23 -12.19
C ARG A 25 -3.15 -4.23 -11.28
N ILE A 26 -2.86 -4.29 -9.99
CA ILE A 26 -3.31 -3.29 -9.01
C ILE A 26 -2.06 -2.64 -8.44
N SER A 27 -1.99 -1.31 -8.49
CA SER A 27 -0.96 -0.53 -7.80
C SER A 27 -1.58 0.06 -6.55
N ILE A 28 -1.01 -0.26 -5.40
CA ILE A 28 -1.37 0.28 -4.10
C ILE A 28 -0.32 1.33 -3.77
N ASP A 29 -0.72 2.58 -3.89
CA ASP A 29 0.08 3.71 -3.46
C ASP A 29 0.18 3.71 -1.93
N CYS A 30 1.38 3.52 -1.38
CA CYS A 30 1.59 3.57 0.07
C CYS A 30 1.74 5.00 0.61
N THR A 31 1.78 6.02 -0.26
CA THR A 31 1.89 7.43 0.14
C THR A 31 0.62 7.92 0.83
N ALA A 32 -0.55 7.34 0.50
CA ALA A 32 -1.81 7.63 1.20
C ALA A 32 -1.85 7.04 2.63
N VAL A 33 -1.20 5.90 2.87
CA VAL A 33 -1.08 5.31 4.21
C VAL A 33 -0.11 6.09 5.07
N GLU A 34 0.92 6.71 4.50
CA GLU A 34 1.80 7.59 5.30
C GLU A 34 1.12 8.91 5.66
N ASN A 35 0.11 9.38 4.93
CA ASN A 35 -0.63 10.59 5.32
C ASN A 35 -1.74 10.28 6.35
N GLU A 36 -2.39 9.10 6.30
CA GLU A 36 -3.30 8.66 7.37
C GLU A 36 -2.58 8.04 8.58
N VAL A 37 -1.35 7.52 8.46
CA VAL A 37 -0.50 7.19 9.63
C VAL A 37 0.31 8.39 10.09
N ALA A 38 0.54 9.44 9.30
CA ALA A 38 1.04 10.70 9.83
C ALA A 38 -0.05 11.43 10.61
N ASP A 39 -1.32 11.39 10.19
CA ASP A 39 -2.42 11.98 10.97
C ASP A 39 -2.87 11.04 12.12
N ASN A 40 -3.02 9.72 11.89
CA ASN A 40 -3.46 8.77 12.94
C ASN A 40 -2.35 8.33 13.92
N ARG A 41 -1.06 8.39 13.54
CA ARG A 41 0.05 8.15 14.49
C ARG A 41 0.48 9.43 15.22
N PHE A 42 0.03 10.62 14.80
CA PHE A 42 0.05 11.84 15.62
C PHE A 42 -1.19 12.01 16.50
N GLN A 43 -2.31 11.32 16.23
CA GLN A 43 -3.48 11.32 17.12
C GLN A 43 -3.47 10.21 18.20
N ARG A 44 -2.39 9.43 18.30
CA ARG A 44 -2.27 8.36 19.32
C ARG A 44 -1.01 8.45 20.18
N LEU A 45 -0.35 9.61 20.20
CA LEU A 45 0.66 9.93 21.21
C LEU A 45 0.27 11.18 22.02
N GLU A 46 -1.02 11.32 22.35
CA GLU A 46 -1.44 12.25 23.39
C GLU A 46 -2.68 11.81 24.19
N LEU A 47 -2.91 10.50 24.36
CA LEU A 47 -3.80 10.04 25.44
C LEU A 47 -3.29 8.74 26.08
N ASP A 48 -2.72 8.98 27.27
CA ASP A 48 -2.16 8.13 28.35
C ASP A 48 -0.76 7.51 28.14
#